data_AF-A0A841U8D4-F1
#
_entry.id   AF-A0A841U8D4-F1
#
_cell.length_a   1.000
_cell.length_b   1.000
_cell.length_c   1.000
_cell.angle_alpha   90.00
_cell.angle_beta   90.00
_cell.angle_gamma   90.00
#
_symmetry.space_group_name_H-M   'P 1'
#
loop_
_entity.id
_entity.type
_entity.pdbx_description
1 polymer ?
#
loop_
_entity_poly.entity_id
_entity_poly.type
_entity_poly.pdbx_seq_one_letter_code
_entity_poly.pdbx_strand_id
1 'polypeptide(L)'
;MTTMNEPIAKPDIQYDQISGRAIRSLPLYALVPVAFALVFSAAGYPIDWKAFGLGALGWLVALFLRGPVSAIAMKLPQDRARNVVVGSSGVLEEGVRLGLIALASTGASWAVSAGQGWAAVEVLYVMINVVLIASLVKRTDEKAMQAKQFLEAQGTVQAHPLWGVLERIWASAFHVGCTLIVWRYGWSVVLLMPLHSALNLIAVRLAAKRSVPAASAFVAVAGVGTLAVGLLTI
;
A
#
# COMPACT_ATOMS: atom_id res chain seq x y z
N MET A 1 52.37 5.97 -11.54
CA MET A 1 51.08 5.25 -11.52
C MET A 1 50.78 4.90 -10.07
N THR A 2 50.05 5.78 -9.39
CA THR A 2 49.66 5.61 -7.98
C THR A 2 48.24 5.06 -7.99
N THR A 3 48.08 3.77 -7.70
CA THR A 3 46.78 3.15 -7.47
C THR A 3 46.26 3.66 -6.12
N MET A 4 45.44 4.71 -6.14
CA MET A 4 44.65 5.09 -4.98
C MET A 4 43.53 4.06 -4.83
N ASN A 5 43.74 3.09 -3.94
CA ASN A 5 42.65 2.35 -3.33
C ASN A 5 41.86 3.34 -2.47
N GLU A 6 40.81 3.94 -3.04
CA GLU A 6 39.80 4.61 -2.22
C GLU A 6 39.19 3.56 -1.27
N PRO A 7 39.05 3.88 0.03
CA PRO A 7 38.30 3.01 0.92
C PRO A 7 36.84 3.01 0.48
N ILE A 8 36.34 1.85 0.05
CA ILE A 8 34.91 1.61 -0.16
C ILE A 8 34.20 2.01 1.14
N ALA A 9 33.42 3.09 1.09
CA ALA A 9 32.69 3.60 2.24
C ALA A 9 31.81 2.50 2.83
N LYS A 10 31.99 2.17 4.12
CA LYS A 10 31.18 1.18 4.85
C LYS A 10 29.71 1.62 4.89
N PRO A 11 28.76 0.87 4.31
CA PRO A 11 27.33 1.22 4.39
C PRO A 11 26.58 0.62 5.60
N ASP A 12 27.23 -0.11 6.52
CA ASP A 12 26.48 -1.09 7.33
C ASP A 12 25.80 -0.59 8.62
N ILE A 13 26.20 0.55 9.21
CA ILE A 13 25.71 0.92 10.56
C ILE A 13 24.29 1.53 10.52
N GLN A 14 23.88 2.13 9.40
CA GLN A 14 22.61 2.85 9.31
C GLN A 14 21.42 1.92 9.02
N TYR A 15 21.62 0.86 8.24
CA TYR A 15 20.57 -0.07 7.83
C TYR A 15 20.12 -1.03 8.95
N ASP A 16 21.05 -1.46 9.80
CA ASP A 16 20.76 -2.37 10.92
C ASP A 16 19.86 -1.73 11.98
N GLN A 17 20.09 -0.46 12.30
CA GLN A 17 19.28 0.26 13.27
C GLN A 17 17.87 0.56 12.73
N ILE A 18 17.75 0.84 11.43
CA ILE A 18 16.47 1.11 10.77
C ILE A 18 15.64 -0.18 10.67
N SER A 19 16.25 -1.29 10.25
CA SER A 19 15.58 -2.60 10.14
C SER A 19 15.13 -3.15 11.50
N GLY A 20 15.97 -3.06 12.53
CA GLY A 20 15.61 -3.49 13.88
C GLY A 20 14.44 -2.70 14.48
N ARG A 21 14.37 -1.38 14.23
CA ARG A 21 13.22 -0.55 14.65
C ARG A 21 11.95 -0.90 13.86
N ALA A 22 12.07 -1.18 12.56
CA ALA A 22 10.93 -1.53 11.71
C ALA A 22 10.29 -2.88 12.08
N ILE A 23 11.09 -3.88 12.44
CA ILE A 23 10.56 -5.16 12.95
C ILE A 23 9.80 -4.95 14.27
N ARG A 24 10.35 -4.16 15.19
CA ARG A 24 9.71 -3.91 16.50
C ARG A 24 8.38 -3.16 16.38
N SER A 25 8.14 -2.42 15.29
CA SER A 25 6.87 -1.76 15.05
C SER A 25 5.79 -2.65 14.41
N LEU A 26 6.11 -3.86 13.94
CA LEU A 26 5.15 -4.75 13.30
C LEU A 26 3.85 -4.98 14.12
N PRO A 27 3.88 -5.11 15.47
CA PRO A 27 2.65 -5.18 16.25
C PRO A 27 1.74 -3.96 16.05
N LEU A 28 2.29 -2.76 15.87
CA LEU A 28 1.50 -1.54 15.61
C LEU A 28 0.82 -1.58 14.25
N TYR A 29 1.43 -2.20 13.23
CA TYR A 29 0.78 -2.42 11.94
C TYR A 29 -0.44 -3.35 12.10
N ALA A 30 -0.30 -4.44 12.86
CA ALA A 30 -1.39 -5.38 13.11
C ALA A 30 -2.58 -4.74 13.86
N LEU A 31 -2.33 -3.69 14.66
CA LEU A 31 -3.41 -2.94 15.33
C LEU A 31 -4.30 -2.16 14.37
N VAL A 32 -3.81 -1.81 13.17
CA VAL A 32 -4.59 -1.03 12.19
C VAL A 32 -5.87 -1.77 11.76
N PRO A 33 -5.83 -2.99 11.19
CA PRO A 33 -7.05 -3.69 10.81
C PRO A 33 -7.94 -4.02 12.01
N VAL A 34 -7.37 -4.27 13.19
CA VAL A 34 -8.14 -4.49 14.43
C VAL A 34 -8.91 -3.24 14.82
N ALA A 35 -8.28 -2.06 14.76
CA ALA A 35 -8.94 -0.79 15.08
C ALA A 35 -10.11 -0.50 14.14
N PHE A 36 -9.93 -0.72 12.82
CA PHE A 36 -11.02 -0.61 11.85
C PHE A 36 -12.16 -1.58 12.16
N ALA A 37 -11.84 -2.85 12.43
CA ALA A 37 -12.84 -3.87 12.77
C ALA A 37 -13.65 -3.48 14.01
N LEU A 38 -13.00 -2.97 15.06
CA LEU A 38 -13.66 -2.53 16.28
C LEU A 38 -14.57 -1.31 16.03
N VAL A 39 -14.08 -0.30 15.30
CA VAL A 39 -14.85 0.92 14.99
C VAL A 39 -16.09 0.58 14.16
N PHE A 40 -15.94 -0.22 13.09
CA PHE A 40 -17.07 -0.60 12.26
C PHE A 40 -18.04 -1.54 12.97
N SER A 41 -17.54 -2.48 13.77
CA SER A 41 -18.41 -3.34 14.60
C SER A 41 -19.21 -2.51 15.61
N ALA A 42 -18.61 -1.50 16.24
CA ALA A 42 -19.30 -0.59 17.15
C ALA A 42 -20.35 0.28 16.43
N ALA A 43 -20.14 0.57 15.14
CA ALA A 43 -21.08 1.28 14.27
C ALA A 43 -22.19 0.39 13.67
N GLY A 44 -22.29 -0.88 14.07
CA GLY A 44 -23.34 -1.80 13.59
C GLY A 44 -22.96 -2.61 12.34
N TYR A 45 -21.69 -2.58 11.93
CA TYR A 45 -21.15 -3.34 10.80
C TYR A 45 -20.16 -4.42 11.28
N PRO A 46 -20.64 -5.51 11.90
CA PRO A 46 -19.77 -6.62 12.29
C PRO A 46 -19.15 -7.26 11.04
N ILE A 47 -17.96 -7.85 11.21
CA ILE A 47 -17.22 -8.48 10.11
C ILE A 47 -18.01 -9.67 9.55
N ASP A 48 -18.35 -9.59 8.27
CA ASP A 48 -18.66 -10.76 7.45
C ASP A 48 -17.34 -11.34 6.92
N TRP A 49 -16.96 -12.51 7.43
CA TRP A 49 -15.68 -13.14 7.08
C TRP A 49 -15.59 -13.59 5.61
N LYS A 50 -16.71 -13.87 4.94
CA LYS A 50 -16.71 -14.21 3.51
C LYS A 50 -16.41 -12.97 2.69
N ALA A 51 -17.10 -11.87 3.00
CA ALA A 51 -16.87 -10.58 2.35
C ALA A 51 -15.43 -10.08 2.59
N PHE A 52 -14.95 -10.18 3.84
CA PHE A 52 -13.59 -9.83 4.22
C PHE A 52 -12.55 -10.65 3.43
N GLY A 53 -12.72 -11.99 3.39
CA GLY A 53 -11.83 -12.87 2.63
C GLY A 53 -11.81 -12.55 1.14
N LEU A 54 -12.97 -12.25 0.54
CA LEU A 54 -13.06 -11.84 -0.85
C LEU A 54 -12.40 -10.48 -1.10
N GLY A 55 -12.57 -9.51 -0.20
CA GLY A 55 -11.87 -8.23 -0.25
C GLY A 55 -10.36 -8.38 -0.25
N ALA A 56 -9.84 -9.24 0.63
CA ALA A 56 -8.42 -9.59 0.69
C ALA A 56 -7.94 -10.27 -0.62
N LEU A 57 -8.71 -11.23 -1.14
CA LEU A 57 -8.39 -11.88 -2.40
C LEU A 57 -8.38 -10.90 -3.58
N GLY A 58 -9.34 -9.96 -3.61
CA GLY A 58 -9.41 -8.90 -4.62
C GLY A 58 -8.14 -8.05 -4.66
N TRP A 59 -7.65 -7.61 -3.49
CA TRP A 59 -6.38 -6.87 -3.44
C TRP A 59 -5.19 -7.71 -3.92
N LEU A 60 -5.12 -9.00 -3.56
CA LEU A 60 -4.07 -9.90 -4.05
C LEU A 60 -4.10 -10.04 -5.57
N VAL A 61 -5.29 -10.18 -6.18
CA VAL A 61 -5.45 -10.21 -7.64
C VAL A 61 -4.94 -8.90 -8.25
N ALA A 62 -5.29 -7.74 -7.69
CA ALA A 62 -4.80 -6.46 -8.16
C ALA A 62 -3.27 -6.32 -8.05
N LEU A 63 -2.67 -6.87 -6.99
CA LEU A 63 -1.22 -6.95 -6.84
C LEU A 63 -0.59 -7.83 -7.93
N PHE A 64 -1.15 -9.01 -8.20
CA PHE A 64 -0.65 -9.90 -9.26
C PHE A 64 -0.74 -9.27 -10.65
N LEU A 65 -1.80 -8.52 -10.95
CA LEU A 65 -1.93 -7.78 -12.21
C LEU A 65 -0.86 -6.69 -12.39
N ARG A 66 -0.25 -6.23 -11.29
CA ARG A 66 0.88 -5.31 -11.31
C ARG A 66 2.17 -5.97 -11.82
N GLY A 67 2.27 -7.31 -11.74
CA GLY A 67 3.38 -8.10 -12.26
C GLY A 67 3.59 -7.93 -13.77
N PRO A 68 2.57 -8.20 -14.62
CA PRO A 68 2.62 -7.92 -16.05
C PRO A 68 3.02 -6.47 -16.39
N VAL A 69 2.46 -5.49 -15.68
CA VAL A 69 2.83 -4.07 -15.88
C VAL A 69 4.30 -3.83 -15.55
N SER A 70 4.79 -4.41 -14.45
CA SER A 70 6.18 -4.31 -14.04
C SER A 70 7.11 -4.94 -15.08
N ALA A 71 6.77 -6.12 -15.60
CA ALA A 71 7.56 -6.82 -16.63
C ALA A 71 7.68 -5.99 -17.93
N ILE A 72 6.61 -5.31 -18.34
CA ILE A 72 6.63 -4.39 -19.49
C ILE A 72 7.51 -3.17 -19.17
N ALA A 73 7.39 -2.63 -17.96
CA ALA A 73 8.11 -1.44 -17.51
C ALA A 73 9.61 -1.66 -17.26
N MET A 74 10.07 -2.91 -17.10
CA MET A 74 11.50 -3.24 -16.85
C MET A 74 12.45 -2.78 -17.97
N LYS A 75 11.93 -2.54 -19.19
CA LYS A 75 12.73 -2.00 -20.30
C LYS A 75 12.92 -0.49 -20.25
N LEU A 76 12.26 0.20 -19.33
CA LEU A 76 12.30 1.65 -19.19
C LEU A 76 13.37 2.08 -18.17
N PRO A 77 13.86 3.33 -18.27
CA PRO A 77 14.66 3.93 -17.21
C PRO A 77 13.95 3.86 -15.85
N GLN A 78 14.69 3.67 -14.76
CA GLN A 78 14.16 3.41 -13.41
C GLN A 78 13.04 4.38 -12.98
N ASP A 79 13.23 5.69 -13.21
CA ASP A 79 12.22 6.70 -12.86
C ASP A 79 10.92 6.56 -13.68
N ARG A 80 11.04 6.21 -14.96
CA ARG A 80 9.86 5.96 -15.82
C ARG A 80 9.18 4.66 -15.45
N ALA A 81 9.95 3.60 -15.17
CA ALA A 81 9.43 2.32 -14.72
C ALA A 81 8.63 2.50 -13.43
N ARG A 82 9.18 3.20 -12.43
CA ARG A 82 8.49 3.53 -11.18
C ARG A 82 7.20 4.30 -11.43
N ASN A 83 7.21 5.33 -12.26
CA ASN A 83 6.00 6.11 -12.57
C ASN A 83 4.92 5.28 -13.26
N VAL A 84 5.28 4.36 -14.17
CA VAL A 84 4.32 3.48 -14.85
C VAL A 84 3.71 2.49 -13.86
N VAL A 85 4.54 1.81 -13.06
CA VAL A 85 4.07 0.82 -12.09
C VAL A 85 3.18 1.47 -11.03
N VAL A 86 3.65 2.55 -10.40
CA VAL A 86 2.87 3.28 -9.39
C VAL A 86 1.61 3.91 -10.02
N GLY A 87 1.73 4.51 -11.21
CA GLY A 87 0.61 5.13 -11.91
C GLY A 87 -0.45 4.14 -12.41
N SER A 88 -0.11 2.88 -12.60
CA SER A 88 -1.09 1.84 -12.97
C SER A 88 -1.91 1.32 -11.78
N SER A 89 -1.46 1.54 -10.54
CA SER A 89 -2.06 0.96 -9.33
C SER A 89 -3.55 1.24 -9.19
N GLY A 90 -3.98 2.49 -9.39
CA GLY A 90 -5.39 2.88 -9.31
C GLY A 90 -6.27 2.17 -10.35
N VAL A 91 -5.80 2.05 -11.60
CA VAL A 91 -6.53 1.34 -12.65
C VAL A 91 -6.73 -0.13 -12.29
N LEU A 92 -5.67 -0.79 -11.83
CA LEU A 92 -5.72 -2.21 -11.48
C LEU A 92 -6.56 -2.47 -10.24
N GLU A 93 -6.38 -1.67 -9.19
CA GLU A 93 -7.10 -1.84 -7.92
C GLU A 93 -8.58 -1.51 -8.05
N GLU A 94 -8.93 -0.35 -8.63
CA GLU A 94 -10.32 0.04 -8.77
C GLU A 94 -11.06 -0.85 -9.78
N GLY A 95 -10.38 -1.34 -10.82
CA GLY A 95 -10.95 -2.28 -11.79
C GLY A 95 -11.32 -3.62 -11.13
N VAL A 96 -10.43 -4.18 -10.32
CA VAL A 96 -10.72 -5.40 -9.56
C VAL A 96 -11.79 -5.16 -8.50
N ARG A 97 -11.76 -4.01 -7.81
CA ARG A 97 -12.79 -3.63 -6.83
C ARG A 97 -14.18 -3.57 -7.45
N LEU A 98 -14.33 -2.93 -8.62
CA LEU A 98 -15.62 -2.91 -9.32
C LEU A 98 -16.09 -4.33 -9.65
N GLY A 99 -15.21 -5.17 -10.19
CA GLY A 99 -15.55 -6.57 -10.50
C GLY A 99 -16.00 -7.35 -9.26
N LEU A 100 -15.26 -7.24 -8.16
CA LEU A 100 -15.60 -7.88 -6.89
C LEU A 100 -16.96 -7.42 -6.37
N ILE A 101 -17.20 -6.12 -6.34
CA ILE A 101 -18.43 -5.53 -5.83
C ILE A 101 -19.62 -5.91 -6.70
N ALA A 102 -19.48 -5.84 -8.03
CA ALA A 102 -20.53 -6.19 -8.97
C ALA A 102 -20.93 -7.68 -8.90
N LEU A 103 -20.00 -8.57 -8.57
CA LEU A 103 -20.23 -10.02 -8.54
C LEU A 103 -20.67 -10.56 -7.17
N ALA A 104 -20.26 -9.91 -6.08
CA ALA A 104 -20.36 -10.53 -4.75
C ALA A 104 -20.98 -9.65 -3.66
N SER A 105 -21.09 -8.33 -3.85
CA SER A 105 -21.62 -7.46 -2.79
C SER A 105 -23.13 -7.43 -2.76
N THR A 106 -23.71 -7.83 -1.62
CA THR A 106 -25.16 -7.91 -1.41
C THR A 106 -25.73 -6.79 -0.54
N GLY A 107 -24.88 -5.92 0.04
CA GLY A 107 -25.33 -4.82 0.91
C GLY A 107 -24.19 -4.04 1.59
N ALA A 108 -24.55 -3.02 2.37
CA ALA A 108 -23.60 -2.11 3.02
C ALA A 108 -22.62 -2.85 3.95
N SER A 109 -23.11 -3.72 4.83
CA SER A 109 -22.25 -4.51 5.74
C SER A 109 -21.26 -5.41 5.00
N TRP A 110 -21.67 -5.92 3.84
CA TRP A 110 -20.80 -6.72 2.99
C TRP A 110 -19.70 -5.84 2.38
N ALA A 111 -20.05 -4.66 1.84
CA ALA A 111 -19.09 -3.71 1.27
C ALA A 111 -18.08 -3.20 2.31
N VAL A 112 -18.55 -2.88 3.53
CA VAL A 112 -17.69 -2.52 4.66
C VAL A 112 -16.69 -3.65 4.97
N SER A 113 -17.17 -4.89 5.08
CA SER A 113 -16.32 -6.05 5.38
C SER A 113 -15.31 -6.33 4.26
N ALA A 114 -15.72 -6.24 2.99
CA ALA A 114 -14.82 -6.37 1.85
C ALA A 114 -13.75 -5.27 1.81
N GLY A 115 -14.13 -4.02 2.09
CA GLY A 115 -13.17 -2.90 2.18
C GLY A 115 -12.15 -3.10 3.30
N GLN A 116 -12.59 -3.61 4.45
CA GLN A 116 -11.69 -3.94 5.56
C GLN A 116 -10.74 -5.10 5.23
N GLY A 117 -11.24 -6.13 4.55
CA GLY A 117 -10.41 -7.24 4.07
C GLY A 117 -9.33 -6.79 3.09
N TRP A 118 -9.72 -5.92 2.16
CA TRP A 118 -8.82 -5.28 1.18
C TRP A 118 -7.70 -4.52 1.89
N ALA A 119 -8.04 -3.65 2.84
CA ALA A 119 -7.07 -2.89 3.62
C ALA A 119 -6.17 -3.78 4.49
N ALA A 120 -6.75 -4.79 5.16
CA ALA A 120 -6.03 -5.65 6.08
C ALA A 120 -4.94 -6.49 5.39
N VAL A 121 -5.21 -7.04 4.21
CA VAL A 121 -4.21 -7.84 3.48
C VAL A 121 -3.08 -6.96 2.94
N GLU A 122 -3.36 -5.70 2.60
CA GLU A 122 -2.31 -4.76 2.22
C GLU A 122 -1.39 -4.45 3.41
N VAL A 123 -1.96 -4.26 4.60
CA VAL A 123 -1.16 -4.11 5.84
C VAL A 123 -0.28 -5.34 6.06
N LEU A 124 -0.83 -6.55 5.92
CA LEU A 124 -0.06 -7.79 6.03
C LEU A 124 1.07 -7.85 4.99
N TYR A 125 0.79 -7.48 3.74
CA TYR A 125 1.79 -7.42 2.69
C TYR A 125 2.94 -6.45 3.04
N VAL A 126 2.63 -5.27 3.58
CA VAL A 126 3.66 -4.33 4.05
C VAL A 126 4.47 -4.91 5.20
N MET A 127 3.83 -5.59 6.16
CA MET A 127 4.54 -6.28 7.25
C MET A 127 5.50 -7.35 6.72
N ILE A 128 5.07 -8.16 5.75
CA ILE A 128 5.91 -9.16 5.08
C ILE A 128 7.09 -8.47 4.40
N ASN A 129 6.86 -7.38 3.66
CA ASN A 129 7.92 -6.62 3.01
C ASN A 129 8.94 -6.05 4.01
N VAL A 130 8.50 -5.55 5.17
CA VAL A 130 9.41 -5.09 6.23
C VAL A 130 10.32 -6.22 6.71
N VAL A 131 9.77 -7.42 6.95
CA VAL A 131 10.55 -8.59 7.35
C VAL A 131 11.53 -9.02 6.24
N LEU A 132 11.07 -9.07 4.99
CA LEU A 132 11.90 -9.42 3.85
C LEU A 132 13.06 -8.45 3.66
N ILE A 133 12.80 -7.14 3.68
CA ILE A 133 13.84 -6.11 3.57
C ILE A 133 14.85 -6.26 4.71
N ALA A 134 14.38 -6.44 5.96
CA ALA A 134 15.26 -6.64 7.10
C ALA A 134 16.13 -7.90 6.97
N SER A 135 15.57 -8.99 6.41
CA SER A 135 16.32 -10.23 6.15
C SER A 135 17.36 -10.10 5.03
N LEU A 136 17.09 -9.23 4.05
CA LEU A 136 17.96 -8.99 2.90
C LEU A 136 19.05 -7.98 3.22
N VAL A 137 18.84 -7.08 4.17
CA VAL A 137 19.71 -5.91 4.37
C VAL A 137 21.18 -6.30 4.56
N LYS A 138 21.44 -7.39 5.31
CA LYS A 138 22.78 -7.93 5.59
C LYS A 138 23.35 -8.84 4.51
N ARG A 139 22.56 -9.19 3.50
CA ARG A 139 22.96 -10.10 2.42
C ARG A 139 23.54 -9.33 1.24
N THR A 140 24.67 -9.80 0.72
CA THR A 140 25.39 -9.20 -0.41
C THR A 140 25.51 -10.14 -1.62
N ASP A 141 24.89 -11.32 -1.56
CA ASP A 141 24.85 -12.24 -2.70
C ASP A 141 24.04 -11.68 -3.87
N GLU A 142 24.34 -12.13 -5.09
CA GLU A 142 23.74 -11.62 -6.33
C GLU A 142 22.21 -11.63 -6.31
N LYS A 143 21.61 -12.69 -5.76
CA LYS A 143 20.15 -12.81 -5.61
C LYS A 143 19.59 -11.78 -4.62
N ALA A 144 20.29 -11.55 -3.51
CA ALA A 144 19.90 -10.53 -2.55
C ALA A 144 19.99 -9.11 -3.14
N MET A 145 21.00 -8.84 -3.98
CA MET A 145 21.13 -7.56 -4.68
C MET A 145 20.03 -7.35 -5.71
N GLN A 146 19.69 -8.38 -6.50
CA GLN A 146 18.54 -8.34 -7.41
C GLN A 146 17.22 -8.12 -6.66
N ALA A 147 17.03 -8.81 -5.53
CA ALA A 147 15.84 -8.63 -4.69
C ALA A 147 15.75 -7.22 -4.09
N LYS A 148 16.86 -6.65 -3.62
CA LYS A 148 16.94 -5.26 -3.13
C LYS A 148 16.56 -4.26 -4.22
N GLN A 149 17.13 -4.40 -5.42
CA GLN A 149 16.81 -3.53 -6.57
C GLN A 149 15.33 -3.63 -6.96
N PHE A 150 14.75 -4.83 -6.93
CA PHE A 150 13.33 -5.03 -7.20
C PHE A 150 12.44 -4.35 -6.14
N LEU A 151 12.78 -4.46 -4.85
CA LEU A 151 12.06 -3.81 -3.76
C LEU A 151 12.22 -2.28 -3.80
N GLU A 152 13.40 -1.77 -4.17
CA GLU A 152 13.61 -0.33 -4.38
C GLU A 152 12.80 0.21 -5.55
N ALA A 153 12.69 -0.54 -6.66
CA ALA A 153 11.86 -0.18 -7.80
C ALA A 153 10.36 -0.10 -7.44
N GLN A 154 9.92 -0.85 -6.43
CA GLN A 154 8.57 -0.76 -5.86
C GLN A 154 8.42 0.41 -4.86
N GLY A 155 9.48 1.18 -4.60
CA GLY A 155 9.46 2.36 -3.74
C GLY A 155 9.51 2.06 -2.25
N THR A 156 9.96 0.88 -1.84
CA THR A 156 9.80 0.36 -0.47
C THR A 156 10.97 0.67 0.48
N VAL A 157 11.66 1.81 0.33
CA VAL A 157 12.68 2.24 1.29
C VAL A 157 12.03 3.09 2.37
N GLN A 158 11.54 2.42 3.42
CA GLN A 158 10.76 3.05 4.49
C GLN A 158 11.60 4.07 5.28
N ALA A 159 11.12 5.30 5.30
CA ALA A 159 11.44 6.25 6.35
C ALA A 159 10.75 5.82 7.66
N HIS A 160 11.37 6.16 8.80
CA HIS A 160 10.98 5.87 10.20
C HIS A 160 9.66 5.08 10.43
N PRO A 161 9.69 3.93 11.16
CA PRO A 161 8.58 2.96 11.19
C PRO A 161 7.20 3.48 11.64
N LEU A 162 7.16 4.52 12.49
CA LEU A 162 5.90 5.14 12.90
C LEU A 162 5.16 5.83 11.74
N TRP A 163 5.88 6.39 10.76
CA TRP A 163 5.25 6.97 9.58
C TRP A 163 4.57 5.89 8.74
N GLY A 164 5.18 4.72 8.61
CA GLY A 164 4.57 3.61 7.91
C GLY A 164 3.28 3.11 8.57
N VAL A 165 3.18 3.13 9.91
CA VAL A 165 1.91 2.85 10.62
C VAL A 165 0.84 3.87 10.26
N LEU A 166 1.16 5.17 10.31
CA LEU A 166 0.22 6.23 9.94
C LEU A 166 -0.23 6.11 8.48
N GLU A 167 0.70 5.86 7.56
CA GLU A 167 0.39 5.58 6.16
C GLU A 167 -0.59 4.41 6.01
N ARG A 168 -0.44 3.35 6.80
CA ARG A 168 -1.39 2.21 6.78
C ARG A 168 -2.77 2.60 7.28
N ILE A 169 -2.89 3.45 8.30
CA ILE A 169 -4.20 3.96 8.76
C ILE A 169 -4.87 4.75 7.64
N TRP A 170 -4.14 5.67 7.00
CA TRP A 170 -4.70 6.52 5.95
C TRP A 170 -5.03 5.75 4.66
N ALA A 171 -4.17 4.81 4.26
CA ALA A 171 -4.44 3.91 3.14
C ALA A 171 -5.66 3.03 3.43
N SER A 172 -5.78 2.49 4.65
CA SER A 172 -6.95 1.70 5.05
C SER A 172 -8.24 2.51 4.96
N ALA A 173 -8.24 3.76 5.45
CA ALA A 173 -9.38 4.66 5.33
C ALA A 173 -9.75 4.89 3.86
N PHE A 174 -8.75 5.16 3.01
CA PHE A 174 -8.96 5.36 1.58
C PHE A 174 -9.58 4.12 0.91
N HIS A 175 -9.02 2.92 1.13
CA HIS A 175 -9.51 1.69 0.50
C HIS A 175 -10.91 1.29 0.96
N VAL A 176 -11.21 1.43 2.26
CA VAL A 176 -12.56 1.19 2.77
C VAL A 176 -13.53 2.20 2.14
N GLY A 177 -13.18 3.49 2.12
CA GLY A 177 -13.99 4.54 1.49
C GLY A 177 -14.25 4.29 0.00
N CYS A 178 -13.22 3.98 -0.79
CA CYS A 178 -13.39 3.61 -2.20
C CYS A 178 -14.34 2.42 -2.37
N THR A 179 -14.25 1.42 -1.50
CA THR A 179 -15.13 0.24 -1.54
C THR A 179 -16.59 0.60 -1.32
N LEU A 180 -16.88 1.50 -0.37
CA LEU A 180 -18.24 1.99 -0.11
C LEU A 180 -18.78 2.87 -1.24
N ILE A 181 -17.93 3.72 -1.81
CA ILE A 181 -18.29 4.59 -2.93
C ILE A 181 -18.60 3.75 -4.17
N VAL A 182 -17.75 2.78 -4.52
CA VAL A 182 -17.96 1.88 -5.67
C VAL A 182 -19.18 0.99 -5.45
N TRP A 183 -19.40 0.50 -4.24
CA TRP A 183 -20.61 -0.25 -3.90
C TRP A 183 -21.88 0.55 -4.16
N ARG A 184 -21.94 1.82 -3.75
CA ARG A 184 -23.12 2.65 -3.96
C ARG A 184 -23.25 3.13 -5.41
N TYR A 185 -22.14 3.52 -6.01
CA TYR A 185 -22.06 4.17 -7.32
C TYR A 185 -20.98 3.48 -8.16
N GLY A 186 -21.28 2.34 -8.76
CA GLY A 186 -20.28 1.56 -9.53
C GLY A 186 -19.54 2.35 -10.61
N TRP A 187 -20.19 3.33 -11.24
CA TRP A 187 -19.58 4.21 -12.25
C TRP A 187 -18.49 5.13 -11.70
N SER A 188 -18.45 5.37 -10.38
CA SER A 188 -17.43 6.18 -9.72
C SER A 188 -16.02 5.64 -9.93
N VAL A 189 -15.87 4.36 -10.31
CA VAL A 189 -14.59 3.74 -10.68
C VAL A 189 -13.84 4.58 -11.74
N VAL A 190 -14.56 5.19 -12.69
CA VAL A 190 -13.97 5.99 -13.77
C VAL A 190 -13.22 7.20 -13.21
N LEU A 191 -13.73 7.77 -12.11
CA LEU A 191 -13.09 8.87 -11.40
C LEU A 191 -12.06 8.37 -10.37
N LEU A 192 -12.35 7.28 -9.66
CA LEU A 192 -11.45 6.74 -8.64
C LEU A 192 -10.15 6.19 -9.22
N MET A 193 -10.17 5.61 -10.42
CA MET A 193 -8.96 5.13 -11.11
C MET A 193 -7.87 6.21 -11.23
N PRO A 194 -8.12 7.37 -11.89
CA PRO A 194 -7.12 8.42 -11.98
C PRO A 194 -6.83 9.07 -10.63
N LEU A 195 -7.81 9.23 -9.73
CA LEU A 195 -7.58 9.82 -8.42
C LEU A 195 -6.67 8.97 -7.53
N HIS A 196 -6.88 7.66 -7.49
CA HIS A 196 -6.06 6.72 -6.74
C HIS A 196 -4.63 6.67 -7.32
N SER A 197 -4.49 6.58 -8.64
CA SER A 197 -3.17 6.66 -9.28
C SER A 197 -2.46 7.99 -8.97
N ALA A 198 -3.18 9.11 -8.99
CA ALA A 198 -2.64 10.41 -8.63
C ALA A 198 -2.24 10.49 -7.15
N LEU A 199 -3.05 9.96 -6.23
CA LEU A 199 -2.76 9.87 -4.80
C LEU A 199 -1.40 9.18 -4.58
N ASN A 200 -1.19 8.01 -5.18
CA ASN A 200 0.04 7.25 -5.01
C ASN A 200 1.26 7.98 -5.61
N LEU A 201 1.12 8.55 -6.81
CA LEU A 201 2.20 9.29 -7.45
C LEU A 201 2.55 10.59 -6.71
N ILE A 202 1.55 11.34 -6.24
CA ILE A 202 1.77 12.59 -5.51
C ILE A 202 2.36 12.29 -4.14
N ALA A 203 1.89 11.27 -3.42
CA ALA A 203 2.45 10.87 -2.14
C ALA A 203 3.94 10.52 -2.27
N VAL A 204 4.29 9.70 -3.27
CA VAL A 204 5.68 9.36 -3.59
C VAL A 204 6.50 10.61 -3.91
N ARG A 205 5.98 11.53 -4.73
CA ARG A 205 6.69 12.77 -5.10
C ARG A 205 6.85 13.72 -3.92
N LEU A 206 5.85 13.83 -3.04
CA LEU A 206 5.91 14.65 -1.83
C LEU A 206 6.93 14.11 -0.83
N ALA A 207 6.96 12.78 -0.65
CA ALA A 207 7.93 12.13 0.22
C ALA A 207 9.37 12.37 -0.29
N ALA A 208 9.58 12.28 -1.61
CA ALA A 208 10.88 12.48 -2.22
C ALA A 208 11.33 13.95 -2.28
N LYS A 209 10.42 14.89 -2.60
CA LYS A 209 10.77 16.30 -2.86
C LYS A 209 10.61 17.22 -1.66
N ARG A 210 9.76 16.88 -0.69
CA ARG A 210 9.47 17.71 0.48
C ARG A 210 9.85 17.00 1.77
N SER A 211 9.01 16.07 2.21
CA SER A 211 9.18 15.36 3.47
C SER A 211 8.13 14.26 3.62
N VAL A 212 8.45 13.25 4.42
CA VAL A 212 7.52 12.16 4.78
C VAL A 212 6.27 12.67 5.52
N PRO A 213 6.36 13.62 6.47
CA PRO A 213 5.17 14.23 7.08
C PRO A 213 4.24 14.91 6.06
N ALA A 214 4.79 15.61 5.04
CA ALA A 214 3.97 16.25 4.03
C ALA A 214 3.21 15.24 3.16
N ALA A 215 3.86 14.13 2.80
CA ALA A 215 3.20 13.01 2.12
C ALA A 215 2.13 12.38 3.02
N SER A 216 2.44 12.12 4.29
CA SER A 216 1.48 11.55 5.23
C SER A 216 0.26 12.45 5.45
N ALA A 217 0.43 13.77 5.55
CA ALA A 217 -0.68 14.71 5.70
C ALA A 217 -1.58 14.72 4.45
N PHE A 218 -0.98 14.68 3.26
CA PHE A 218 -1.71 14.58 2.00
C PHE A 218 -2.54 13.29 1.92
N VAL A 219 -1.94 12.14 2.23
CA VAL A 219 -2.65 10.85 2.24
C VAL A 219 -3.70 10.81 3.34
N ALA A 220 -3.47 11.43 4.50
CA ALA A 220 -4.47 11.53 5.57
C ALA A 220 -5.71 12.30 5.11
N VAL A 221 -5.55 13.47 4.47
CA VAL A 221 -6.67 14.26 3.94
C VAL A 221 -7.46 13.45 2.91
N ALA A 222 -6.76 12.81 1.97
CA ALA A 222 -7.41 11.98 0.95
C ALA A 222 -8.13 10.77 1.56
N GLY A 223 -7.46 10.02 2.46
CA GLY A 223 -8.02 8.83 3.09
C GLY A 223 -9.22 9.13 3.98
N VAL A 224 -9.14 10.15 4.83
CA VAL A 224 -10.26 10.59 5.67
C VAL A 224 -11.41 11.12 4.82
N GLY A 225 -11.11 11.95 3.80
CA GLY A 225 -12.13 12.49 2.90
C GLY A 225 -12.87 11.38 2.14
N THR A 226 -12.13 10.44 1.56
CA THR A 226 -12.72 9.29 0.83
C THR A 226 -13.50 8.38 1.76
N LEU A 227 -13.02 8.11 2.97
CA LEU A 227 -13.78 7.36 3.97
C LEU A 227 -15.07 8.09 4.36
N ALA A 228 -15.00 9.38 4.66
CA ALA A 228 -16.17 10.18 5.03
C ALA A 228 -17.23 10.16 3.92
N VAL A 229 -16.83 10.37 2.66
CA VAL A 229 -17.75 10.25 1.52
C VAL A 229 -18.34 8.85 1.42
N GLY A 230 -17.53 7.80 1.60
CA GLY A 230 -18.01 6.42 1.62
C GLY A 230 -18.98 6.12 2.76
N LEU A 231 -18.75 6.68 3.96
CA LEU A 231 -19.67 6.51 5.09
C LEU A 231 -21.02 7.21 4.85
N LEU A 232 -21.05 8.30 4.06
CA LEU A 232 -22.30 8.96 3.68
C LEU A 232 -23.12 8.14 2.67
N THR A 233 -22.60 7.03 2.14
CA THR A 233 -23.32 6.18 1.19
C THR A 233 -24.02 4.97 1.80
N ILE A 234 -23.78 4.68 3.08
CA ILE A 234 -24.31 3.50 3.82
C ILE A 234 -25.32 3.86 4.90
#